data_AF-K1SLB0-F1
#
_entry.id   AF-K1SLB0-F1
#
_cell.length_a   1.000
_cell.length_b   1.000
_cell.length_c   1.000
_cell.angle_alpha   90.00
_cell.angle_beta   90.00
_cell.angle_gamma   90.00
#
_symmetry.space_group_name_H-M   'P 1'
#
loop_
_entity.id
_entity.type
_entity.pdbx_description
1 polymer ?
#
loop_
_entity_poly.entity_id
_entity_poly.type
_entity_poly.pdbx_seq_one_letter_code
_entity_poly.pdbx_strand_id
1 'polypeptide(L)'
;NPGSVSQYPCTWYGFHQCRNNPLYVIDGTPVTSGDLSEFTYSDAGTDILSSLNTNDIESITVIKDAAAASLYGSRAANGVVVITTKSGKQGKTNVSFRSDWGFSNMAIDYRPMLDGDSRRELLWTGLKNYGLYTGNMSDADAATFADQNIEDFASKPSTGWTDWKDLLFRNGSHQNYQLSVSGGND
;
A
#
# COMPACT_ATOMS: atom_id res chain seq x y z
N ASN A 1 -1.16 8.41 -2.81
CA ASN A 1 -1.03 6.94 -2.71
C ASN A 1 -1.83 6.30 -3.81
N PRO A 2 -1.20 5.59 -4.75
CA PRO A 2 -1.95 4.75 -5.67
C PRO A 2 -2.54 3.57 -4.89
N GLY A 3 -3.87 3.47 -4.84
CA GLY A 3 -4.59 2.26 -4.43
C GLY A 3 -4.52 1.86 -2.95
N SER A 4 -4.47 2.80 -2.00
CA SER A 4 -4.59 2.40 -0.59
C SER A 4 -6.02 1.96 -0.28
N VAL A 5 -6.20 0.67 0.04
CA VAL A 5 -7.44 0.15 0.65
C VAL A 5 -7.58 0.82 2.02
N SER A 6 -8.66 1.57 2.21
CA SER A 6 -8.91 2.24 3.49
C SER A 6 -9.60 1.26 4.42
N GLN A 7 -8.84 0.55 5.25
CA GLN A 7 -9.41 -0.30 6.29
C GLN A 7 -9.93 0.58 7.45
N TYR A 8 -11.23 0.49 7.73
CA TYR A 8 -11.86 1.12 8.90
C TYR A 8 -11.97 0.08 10.03
N PRO A 9 -11.06 0.04 11.02
CA PRO A 9 -11.16 -0.92 12.10
C PRO A 9 -12.35 -0.61 12.99
N CYS A 10 -13.23 -1.60 13.20
CA CYS A 10 -14.32 -1.49 14.15
C CYS A 10 -13.77 -1.51 15.58
N THR A 11 -13.97 -0.42 16.30
CA THR A 11 -13.69 -0.32 17.73
C THR A 11 -14.75 -1.11 18.51
N TRP A 12 -14.52 -2.40 18.76
CA TRP A 12 -14.78 -3.07 20.04
C TRP A 12 -14.56 -4.60 19.93
N TYR A 13 -13.84 -5.14 20.89
CA TYR A 13 -13.45 -6.54 21.02
C TYR A 13 -14.67 -7.37 21.47
N GLY A 14 -15.61 -7.71 20.57
CA GLY A 14 -16.83 -8.38 21.02
C GLY A 14 -17.81 -8.96 20.01
N PHE A 15 -17.59 -8.89 18.69
CA PHE A 15 -18.49 -9.52 17.72
C PHE A 15 -17.72 -10.37 16.70
N HIS A 16 -18.07 -11.67 16.69
CA HIS A 16 -17.65 -12.66 15.71
C HIS A 16 -18.29 -12.30 14.35
N GLN A 17 -17.46 -12.15 13.30
CA GLN A 17 -17.79 -11.71 11.93
C GLN A 17 -17.85 -10.17 11.75
N CYS A 18 -16.69 -9.51 11.80
CA CYS A 18 -16.52 -8.14 11.30
C CYS A 18 -16.54 -8.12 9.76
N ARG A 19 -17.71 -8.30 9.13
CA ARG A 19 -17.93 -7.87 7.75
C ARG A 19 -18.71 -6.57 7.79
N ASN A 20 -18.01 -5.52 8.24
CA ASN A 20 -18.57 -4.26 8.69
C ASN A 20 -18.40 -3.13 7.68
N ASN A 21 -18.42 -3.45 6.38
CA ASN A 21 -18.43 -2.41 5.37
C ASN A 21 -19.73 -1.60 5.51
N PRO A 22 -19.66 -0.28 5.69
CA PRO A 22 -20.86 0.55 5.70
C PRO A 22 -21.51 0.49 4.31
N LEU A 23 -22.83 0.73 4.26
CA LEU A 23 -23.50 0.92 2.98
C LEU A 23 -23.05 2.26 2.39
N TYR A 24 -22.49 2.24 1.19
CA TYR A 24 -22.22 3.46 0.44
C TYR A 24 -23.46 3.84 -0.36
N VAL A 25 -23.81 5.12 -0.35
CA VAL A 25 -24.90 5.67 -1.17
C VAL A 25 -24.32 6.80 -1.99
N ILE A 26 -24.31 6.66 -3.32
CA ILE A 26 -23.80 7.67 -4.25
C ILE A 26 -25.00 8.29 -4.96
N ASP A 27 -25.21 9.58 -4.79
CA ASP A 27 -26.31 10.33 -5.42
C ASP A 27 -27.69 9.66 -5.23
N GLY A 28 -27.93 9.13 -4.03
CA GLY A 28 -29.17 8.44 -3.67
C GLY A 28 -29.24 6.96 -4.11
N THR A 29 -28.28 6.47 -4.88
CA THR A 29 -28.20 5.05 -5.27
C THR A 29 -27.32 4.25 -4.30
N PRO A 30 -27.84 3.20 -3.64
CA PRO A 30 -27.04 2.39 -2.75
C PRO A 30 -26.07 1.53 -3.57
N VAL A 31 -24.78 1.65 -3.30
CA VAL A 31 -23.72 0.83 -3.88
C VAL A 31 -23.12 -0.03 -2.77
N THR A 32 -23.25 -1.34 -2.93
CA THR A 32 -22.68 -2.29 -1.98
C THR A 32 -21.19 -2.43 -2.26
N SER A 33 -20.36 -2.05 -1.29
CA SER A 33 -18.94 -2.39 -1.22
C SER A 33 -18.78 -3.88 -0.96
N GLY A 34 -18.81 -4.64 -2.05
CA GLY A 34 -18.35 -6.01 -2.11
C GLY A 34 -17.26 -6.12 -3.16
N ASP A 35 -16.32 -7.05 -2.97
CA ASP A 35 -15.42 -7.48 -4.03
C ASP A 35 -16.22 -7.75 -5.31
N LEU A 36 -16.05 -6.92 -6.33
CA LEU A 36 -16.57 -7.15 -7.68
C LEU A 36 -15.73 -8.21 -8.42
N SER A 37 -14.70 -8.75 -7.78
CA SER A 37 -13.86 -9.83 -8.27
C SER A 37 -14.40 -11.20 -7.83
N GLU A 38 -15.44 -11.70 -8.50
CA GLU A 38 -15.80 -13.13 -8.43
C GLU A 38 -14.74 -14.01 -9.14
N PHE A 39 -13.76 -13.39 -9.81
CA PHE A 39 -12.66 -14.09 -10.46
C PHE A 39 -11.39 -13.24 -10.38
N THR A 40 -10.30 -13.85 -9.89
CA THR A 40 -8.87 -13.44 -9.97
C THR A 40 -8.23 -13.26 -8.60
N TYR A 41 -7.13 -13.99 -8.42
CA TYR A 41 -6.22 -14.17 -7.27
C TYR A 41 -5.57 -12.89 -6.71
N SER A 42 -6.10 -11.72 -7.03
CA SER A 42 -5.61 -10.42 -6.59
C SER A 42 -6.62 -9.82 -5.62
N ASP A 43 -6.23 -9.81 -4.33
CA ASP A 43 -6.77 -8.96 -3.25
C ASP A 43 -6.49 -7.47 -3.55
N ALA A 44 -6.79 -7.04 -4.77
CA ALA A 44 -6.85 -5.65 -5.16
C ALA A 44 -8.31 -5.26 -5.01
N GLY A 45 -8.79 -5.23 -3.76
CA GLY A 45 -10.13 -4.80 -3.41
C GLY A 45 -10.43 -3.50 -4.15
N THR A 46 -11.27 -3.58 -5.18
CA THR A 46 -11.78 -2.42 -5.87
C THR A 46 -12.77 -1.76 -4.93
N ASP A 47 -12.25 -1.02 -3.96
CA ASP A 47 -13.07 -0.11 -3.17
C ASP A 47 -13.79 0.80 -4.14
N ILE A 48 -15.11 0.90 -4.05
CA ILE A 48 -15.90 1.84 -4.86
C ILE A 48 -15.40 3.29 -4.63
N LEU A 49 -14.78 3.54 -3.48
CA LEU A 49 -14.13 4.81 -3.17
C LEU A 49 -12.85 5.06 -4.00
N SER A 50 -12.20 4.00 -4.50
CA SER A 50 -11.04 4.10 -5.39
C SER A 50 -11.41 4.39 -6.84
N SER A 51 -12.64 4.06 -7.26
CA SER A 51 -13.16 4.39 -8.59
C SER A 51 -13.80 5.78 -8.65
N LEU A 52 -14.20 6.35 -7.51
CA LEU A 52 -14.67 7.72 -7.42
C LEU A 52 -13.48 8.70 -7.33
N ASN A 53 -13.47 9.69 -8.23
CA ASN A 53 -12.53 10.79 -8.11
C ASN A 53 -12.94 11.71 -6.95
N THR A 54 -12.05 11.91 -5.98
CA THR A 54 -12.30 12.78 -4.82
C THR A 54 -12.67 14.22 -5.21
N ASN A 55 -12.23 14.69 -6.38
CA ASN A 55 -12.54 16.04 -6.84
C ASN A 55 -13.99 16.20 -7.34
N ASP A 56 -14.68 15.11 -7.65
CA ASP A 56 -16.09 15.13 -8.08
C ASP A 56 -17.06 14.99 -6.89
N ILE A 57 -16.53 14.76 -5.68
CA ILE A 57 -17.31 14.70 -4.45
C ILE A 57 -17.65 16.12 -3.99
N GLU A 58 -18.93 16.41 -3.80
CA GLU A 58 -19.42 17.63 -3.17
C GLU A 58 -19.39 17.51 -1.64
N SER A 59 -19.89 16.39 -1.11
CA SER A 59 -19.91 16.16 0.33
C SER A 59 -19.93 14.68 0.68
N ILE A 60 -19.36 14.34 1.84
CA ILE A 60 -19.41 13.01 2.44
C ILE A 60 -20.12 13.14 3.78
N THR A 61 -21.25 12.47 3.93
CA THR A 61 -22.04 12.44 5.17
C THR A 61 -21.99 11.04 5.76
N VAL A 62 -21.52 10.92 7.00
CA VAL A 62 -21.44 9.64 7.71
C VAL A 62 -22.57 9.56 8.73
N ILE A 63 -23.52 8.66 8.48
CA ILE A 63 -24.64 8.39 9.38
C ILE A 63 -24.27 7.23 10.31
N LYS A 64 -24.09 7.55 11.59
CA LYS A 64 -23.71 6.59 12.64
C LYS A 64 -24.90 6.15 13.50
N ASP A 65 -25.96 6.94 13.55
CA ASP A 65 -27.10 6.70 14.44
C ASP A 65 -28.17 5.82 13.78
N ALA A 66 -28.64 4.82 14.52
CA ALA A 66 -29.59 3.81 14.04
C ALA A 66 -30.93 4.41 13.55
N ALA A 67 -31.37 5.54 14.12
CA ALA A 67 -32.61 6.20 13.72
C ALA A 67 -32.55 6.77 12.29
N ALA A 68 -31.43 7.41 11.93
CA ALA A 68 -31.22 7.96 10.59
C ALA A 68 -30.81 6.88 9.57
N ALA A 69 -30.15 5.80 10.04
CA ALA A 69 -29.81 4.64 9.22
C ALA A 69 -31.05 3.80 8.81
N SER A 70 -32.14 3.83 9.60
CA SER A 70 -33.36 3.05 9.35
C SER A 70 -34.03 3.36 8.00
N LEU A 71 -33.82 4.56 7.44
CA LEU A 71 -34.30 4.96 6.13
C LEU A 71 -33.73 4.10 4.99
N TYR A 72 -32.54 3.52 5.19
CA TYR A 72 -31.83 2.69 4.21
C TYR A 72 -31.94 1.18 4.48
N GLY A 73 -32.77 0.77 5.45
CA GLY A 73 -33.13 -0.63 5.71
C GLY A 73 -32.04 -1.45 6.41
N SER A 74 -32.19 -2.78 6.39
CA SER A 74 -31.32 -3.73 7.14
C SER A 74 -29.84 -3.68 6.74
N ARG A 75 -29.53 -3.17 5.53
CA ARG A 75 -28.16 -3.01 5.03
C ARG A 75 -27.41 -1.83 5.69
N ALA A 76 -28.13 -0.95 6.37
CA ALA A 76 -27.58 0.18 7.12
C ALA A 76 -27.19 -0.18 8.57
N ALA A 77 -27.30 -1.46 8.96
CA ALA A 77 -26.97 -1.93 10.31
C ALA A 77 -25.52 -1.62 10.72
N ASN A 78 -24.61 -1.51 9.75
CA ASN A 78 -23.20 -1.18 9.95
C ASN A 78 -22.88 0.32 9.74
N GLY A 79 -23.89 1.17 9.58
CA GLY A 79 -23.77 2.59 9.24
C GLY A 79 -23.89 2.88 7.74
N VAL A 80 -24.13 4.14 7.39
CA VAL A 80 -24.30 4.60 6.00
C VAL A 80 -23.33 5.74 5.70
N VAL A 81 -22.60 5.64 4.60
CA VAL A 81 -21.77 6.73 4.06
C VAL A 81 -22.45 7.24 2.80
N VAL A 82 -23.03 8.44 2.88
CA VAL A 82 -23.66 9.10 1.75
C VAL A 82 -22.65 10.01 1.08
N ILE A 83 -22.41 9.79 -0.20
CA ILE A 83 -21.54 10.58 -1.06
C ILE A 83 -22.45 11.31 -2.06
N THR A 84 -22.37 12.64 -2.05
CA THR A 84 -23.04 13.48 -3.04
C THR A 84 -21.99 13.99 -4.01
N THR A 85 -22.20 13.82 -5.31
CA THR A 85 -21.31 14.34 -6.35
C THR A 85 -21.67 15.78 -6.73
N LYS A 86 -20.70 16.52 -7.26
CA LYS A 86 -20.90 17.90 -7.72
C LYS A 86 -21.81 17.92 -8.94
N SER A 87 -22.98 18.52 -8.79
CA SER A 87 -23.89 18.82 -9.90
C SER A 87 -23.71 20.26 -10.41
N GLY A 88 -24.15 20.52 -11.64
CA GLY A 88 -24.18 21.86 -12.21
C GLY A 88 -25.14 22.75 -11.41
N LYS A 89 -24.65 23.87 -10.88
CA LYS A 89 -25.48 24.85 -10.17
C LYS A 89 -25.97 25.91 -11.15
N GLN A 90 -27.22 26.36 -10.99
CA GLN A 90 -27.75 27.53 -11.71
C GLN A 90 -26.84 28.74 -11.46
N GLY A 91 -26.51 29.47 -12.53
CA GLY A 91 -25.66 30.65 -12.47
C GLY A 91 -24.48 30.59 -13.42
N LYS A 92 -23.40 31.30 -13.07
CA LYS A 92 -22.24 31.48 -13.95
C LYS A 92 -21.50 30.16 -14.15
N THR A 93 -21.15 29.86 -15.41
CA THR A 93 -20.27 28.75 -15.76
C THR A 93 -18.95 28.88 -15.01
N ASN A 94 -18.59 27.86 -14.24
CA ASN A 94 -17.33 27.76 -13.55
C ASN A 94 -16.45 26.72 -14.26
N VAL A 95 -15.24 27.11 -14.62
CA VAL A 95 -14.25 26.23 -15.22
C VAL A 95 -13.10 26.13 -14.23
N SER A 96 -12.82 24.91 -13.77
CA SER A 96 -11.69 24.66 -12.88
C SER A 96 -10.71 23.70 -13.55
N PHE A 97 -9.44 24.10 -13.52
CA PHE A 97 -8.33 23.29 -14.00
C PHE A 97 -7.38 23.05 -12.83
N ARG A 98 -7.06 21.79 -12.59
CA ARG A 98 -6.10 21.37 -11.58
C ARG A 98 -5.02 20.53 -12.25
N SER A 99 -3.78 20.91 -12.01
CA SER A 99 -2.62 20.10 -12.36
C SER A 99 -1.86 19.82 -11.08
N ASP A 100 -1.54 18.56 -10.86
CA ASP A 100 -0.64 18.15 -9.80
C ASP A 100 0.48 17.29 -10.38
N TRP A 101 1.69 17.58 -9.92
CA TRP A 101 2.89 16.86 -10.28
C TRP A 101 3.70 16.67 -9.01
N GLY A 102 4.20 15.47 -8.82
CA GLY A 102 5.06 15.18 -7.69
C GLY A 102 6.00 14.02 -7.96
N PHE A 103 7.01 13.94 -7.11
CA PHE A 103 7.98 12.87 -7.09
C PHE A 103 7.77 12.03 -5.83
N SER A 104 8.01 10.75 -5.97
CA SER A 104 7.99 9.77 -4.89
C SER A 104 9.33 9.07 -4.87
N ASN A 105 10.02 9.17 -3.75
CA ASN A 105 11.22 8.43 -3.45
C ASN A 105 11.01 7.63 -2.15
N MET A 106 11.88 6.65 -1.91
CA MET A 106 11.89 5.95 -0.64
C MET A 106 12.39 6.89 0.46
N ALA A 107 11.48 7.44 1.24
CA ALA A 107 11.78 8.46 2.25
C ALA A 107 12.51 7.91 3.50
N ILE A 108 12.37 6.60 3.77
CA ILE A 108 12.97 5.94 4.94
C ILE A 108 13.71 4.71 4.47
N ASP A 109 14.99 4.63 4.82
CA ASP A 109 15.80 3.43 4.61
C ASP A 109 15.47 2.41 5.69
N TYR A 110 14.43 1.59 5.44
CA TYR A 110 13.84 0.80 6.52
C TYR A 110 14.76 -0.32 7.02
N ARG A 111 15.78 -0.71 6.26
CA ARG A 111 16.74 -1.76 6.64
C ARG A 111 18.11 -1.49 6.00
N PRO A 112 19.17 -1.16 6.78
CA PRO A 112 20.51 -1.20 6.24
C PRO A 112 20.81 -2.65 5.81
N MET A 113 21.08 -2.82 4.52
CA MET A 113 21.53 -4.10 3.97
C MET A 113 23.04 -4.17 4.06
N LEU A 114 23.55 -5.33 4.46
CA LEU A 114 24.99 -5.59 4.43
C LEU A 114 25.42 -5.69 2.96
N ASP A 115 26.48 -4.98 2.59
CA ASP A 115 27.06 -5.12 1.25
C ASP A 115 27.62 -6.54 1.05
N GLY A 116 27.88 -6.89 -0.21
CA GLY A 116 28.30 -8.25 -0.53
C GLY A 116 29.70 -8.61 0.01
N ASP A 117 30.63 -7.65 0.06
CA ASP A 117 31.99 -7.90 0.55
C ASP A 117 32.01 -8.04 2.09
N SER A 118 31.28 -7.20 2.83
CA SER A 118 31.11 -7.29 4.29
C SER A 118 30.34 -8.55 4.68
N ARG A 119 29.35 -8.98 3.87
CA ARG A 119 28.68 -10.28 4.06
C ARG A 119 29.67 -11.43 3.90
N ARG A 120 30.56 -11.37 2.91
CA ARG A 120 31.58 -12.38 2.70
C ARG A 120 32.59 -12.41 3.84
N GLU A 121 33.03 -11.26 4.34
CA GLU A 121 33.92 -11.18 5.51
C GLU A 121 33.27 -11.75 6.78
N LEU A 122 31.99 -11.46 7.00
CA LEU A 122 31.23 -12.02 8.12
C LEU A 122 31.14 -13.54 8.05
N LEU A 123 30.87 -14.09 6.86
CA LEU A 123 30.83 -15.53 6.63
C LEU A 123 32.20 -16.19 6.79
N TRP A 124 33.26 -15.54 6.31
CA TRP A 124 34.64 -16.00 6.51
C TRP A 124 34.98 -16.06 8.01
N THR A 125 34.64 -15.02 8.76
CA THR A 125 34.83 -14.98 10.22
C THR A 125 34.04 -16.09 10.91
N GLY A 126 32.81 -16.36 10.45
CA GLY A 126 31.98 -17.48 10.94
C GLY A 126 32.64 -18.84 10.69
N LEU A 127 33.18 -19.08 9.50
CA LEU A 127 33.89 -20.32 9.14
C LEU A 127 35.17 -20.49 9.97
N LYS A 128 35.93 -19.42 10.17
CA LYS A 128 37.14 -19.44 11.01
C LYS A 128 36.77 -19.76 12.47
N ASN A 129 35.74 -19.10 13.02
CA ASN A 129 35.26 -19.36 14.37
C ASN A 129 34.75 -20.80 14.54
N TYR A 130 34.09 -21.35 13.53
CA TYR A 130 33.68 -22.75 13.52
C TYR A 130 34.89 -23.69 13.61
N GLY A 131 35.93 -23.46 12.79
CA GLY A 131 37.18 -24.22 12.84
C GLY A 131 37.87 -24.16 14.20
N LEU A 132 37.91 -22.97 14.81
CA LEU A 132 38.50 -22.75 16.13
C LEU A 132 37.74 -23.45 17.27
N TYR A 133 36.43 -23.20 17.36
CA TYR A 133 35.65 -23.58 18.56
C TYR A 133 34.96 -24.94 18.44
N THR A 134 34.65 -25.39 17.23
CA THR A 134 33.98 -26.68 16.98
C THR A 134 34.92 -27.69 16.35
N GLY A 135 35.77 -27.25 15.42
CA GLY A 135 36.79 -28.08 14.76
C GLY A 135 38.03 -28.35 15.60
N ASN A 136 38.22 -27.63 16.71
CA ASN A 136 39.40 -27.70 17.58
C ASN A 136 40.73 -27.52 16.80
N MET A 137 40.69 -26.68 15.77
CA MET A 137 41.81 -26.36 14.89
C MET A 137 42.69 -25.26 15.49
N SER A 138 43.94 -25.16 15.05
CA SER A 138 44.77 -23.99 15.36
C SER A 138 44.27 -22.74 14.61
N ASP A 139 44.67 -21.54 15.01
CA ASP A 139 44.25 -20.30 14.34
C ASP A 139 44.63 -20.26 12.85
N ALA A 140 45.81 -20.79 12.51
CA ALA A 140 46.29 -20.89 11.14
C ALA A 140 45.49 -21.91 10.31
N ASP A 141 45.18 -23.07 10.91
CA ASP A 141 44.41 -24.12 10.23
C ASP A 141 42.94 -23.69 10.05
N ALA A 142 42.36 -22.98 11.02
CA ALA A 142 41.01 -22.46 10.94
C ALA A 142 40.87 -21.34 9.88
N ALA A 143 41.90 -20.49 9.73
CA ALA A 143 41.94 -19.50 8.65
C ALA A 143 42.02 -20.18 7.28
N THR A 144 42.87 -21.20 7.15
CA THR A 144 42.98 -22.01 5.92
C THR A 144 41.67 -22.73 5.59
N PHE A 145 40.98 -23.27 6.60
CA PHE A 145 39.65 -23.85 6.45
C PHE A 145 38.64 -22.83 5.94
N ALA A 146 38.62 -21.62 6.50
CA ALA A 146 37.74 -20.55 6.04
C ALA A 146 38.03 -20.15 4.58
N ASP A 147 39.30 -20.01 4.20
CA ASP A 147 39.72 -19.68 2.83
C ASP A 147 39.32 -20.75 1.80
N GLN A 148 39.38 -22.03 2.18
CA GLN A 148 38.98 -23.13 1.30
C GLN A 148 37.47 -23.21 1.10
N ASN A 149 36.68 -22.82 2.10
CA ASN A 149 35.23 -22.99 2.08
C ASN A 149 34.47 -21.71 1.69
N ILE A 150 35.09 -20.53 1.78
CA ILE A 150 34.38 -19.25 1.57
C ILE A 150 33.75 -19.12 0.18
N GLU A 151 34.32 -19.77 -0.85
CA GLU A 151 33.74 -19.75 -2.19
C GLU A 151 32.44 -20.57 -2.29
N ASP A 152 32.30 -21.65 -1.53
CA ASP A 152 31.08 -22.47 -1.52
C ASP A 152 29.91 -21.74 -0.85
N PHE A 153 30.19 -20.89 0.14
CA PHE A 153 29.19 -20.16 0.91
C PHE A 153 28.94 -18.72 0.42
N ALA A 154 29.94 -18.10 -0.22
CA ALA A 154 29.93 -16.69 -0.57
C ALA A 154 30.73 -16.39 -1.84
N SER A 155 30.56 -17.20 -2.89
CA SER A 155 31.23 -16.98 -4.18
C SER A 155 31.02 -15.56 -4.69
N LYS A 156 32.11 -14.88 -5.08
CA LYS A 156 32.06 -13.52 -5.61
C LYS A 156 31.56 -13.56 -7.06
N PRO A 157 30.42 -12.91 -7.39
CA PRO A 157 29.93 -12.88 -8.76
C PRO A 157 30.91 -12.14 -9.68
N SER A 158 31.07 -12.63 -10.91
CA SER A 158 31.96 -12.00 -11.92
C SER A 158 31.52 -10.58 -12.31
N THR A 159 30.24 -10.27 -12.15
CA THR A 159 29.63 -8.95 -12.42
C THR A 159 29.67 -8.00 -11.22
N GLY A 160 30.25 -8.41 -10.10
CA GLY A 160 30.15 -7.69 -8.82
C GLY A 160 28.83 -7.98 -8.08
N TRP A 161 28.75 -7.47 -6.85
CA TRP A 161 27.58 -7.66 -5.98
C TRP A 161 26.39 -6.82 -6.47
N THR A 162 25.19 -7.40 -6.46
CA THR A 162 23.95 -6.73 -6.87
C THR A 162 23.39 -5.89 -5.73
N ASP A 163 23.13 -4.60 -5.99
CA ASP A 163 22.34 -3.76 -5.10
C ASP A 163 20.85 -4.01 -5.34
N TRP A 164 20.26 -4.84 -4.48
CA TRP A 164 18.84 -5.16 -4.54
C TRP A 164 17.94 -3.97 -4.23
N LYS A 165 18.41 -2.99 -3.46
CA LYS A 165 17.64 -1.80 -3.13
C LYS A 165 17.50 -0.91 -4.37
N ASP A 166 18.57 -0.71 -5.11
CA ASP A 166 18.51 0.04 -6.38
C ASP A 166 17.71 -0.71 -7.46
N LEU A 167 17.78 -2.05 -7.49
CA LEU A 167 17.03 -2.84 -8.46
C LEU A 167 15.51 -2.85 -8.20
N LEU A 168 15.12 -2.97 -6.93
CA LEU A 168 13.71 -3.10 -6.54
C LEU A 168 13.00 -1.76 -6.41
N PHE A 169 13.72 -0.71 -6.00
CA PHE A 169 13.13 0.60 -5.75
C PHE A 169 13.58 1.60 -6.81
N ARG A 170 12.61 2.33 -7.36
CA ARG A 170 12.86 3.41 -8.31
C ARG A 170 12.17 4.68 -7.85
N ASN A 171 12.77 5.82 -8.21
CA ASN A 171 12.09 7.10 -8.06
C ASN A 171 10.92 7.15 -9.04
N GLY A 172 9.71 7.34 -8.51
CA GLY A 172 8.51 7.50 -9.29
C GLY A 172 8.16 8.98 -9.46
N SER A 173 7.67 9.36 -10.63
CA SER A 173 6.96 10.63 -10.82
C SER A 173 5.49 10.36 -11.04
N HIS A 174 4.60 11.15 -10.44
CA HIS A 174 3.17 11.11 -10.71
C HIS A 174 2.71 12.46 -11.24
N GLN A 175 1.88 12.44 -12.27
CA GLN A 175 1.24 13.60 -12.86
C GLN A 175 -0.25 13.32 -12.92
N ASN A 176 -1.06 14.30 -12.53
CA ASN A 176 -2.49 14.23 -12.68
C ASN A 176 -3.02 15.59 -13.14
N TYR A 177 -3.92 15.53 -14.10
CA TYR A 177 -4.49 16.67 -14.79
C TYR A 177 -5.99 16.49 -14.79
N GLN A 178 -6.71 17.49 -14.28
CA GLN A 178 -8.15 17.46 -14.22
C GLN A 178 -8.73 18.78 -14.71
N LEU A 179 -9.72 18.66 -15.58
CA LEU A 179 -10.55 19.76 -16.05
C LEU A 179 -11.99 19.46 -15.61
N SER A 180 -12.63 20.42 -14.97
CA SER A 180 -14.06 20.35 -14.69
C SER A 180 -14.76 21.62 -15.12
N VAL A 181 -15.96 21.45 -15.67
CA VAL A 181 -16.83 22.53 -16.13
C VAL A 181 -18.18 22.32 -15.47
N SER A 182 -18.67 23.31 -14.74
CA SER A 182 -19.99 23.29 -14.14
C SER A 182 -20.77 24.54 -14.53
N GLY A 183 -22.03 24.35 -14.88
CA GLY A 183 -22.96 25.42 -15.24
C GLY A 183 -24.33 24.83 -15.57
N GLY A 184 -25.38 25.57 -15.27
CA GLY A 184 -26.76 25.18 -15.57
C GLY A 184 -27.58 26.42 -15.93
N ASN A 185 -28.41 26.28 -16.96
CA ASN A 185 -29.52 27.20 -17.20
C ASN A 185 -30.73 26.73 -16.39
N ASP A 186 -31.63 27.67 -16.08
CA ASP A 186 -32.78 27.45 -15.19
C ASP A 186 -33.50 26.11 -15.36
#